data_AF-A0A934CC49-F1
#
_entry.id   AF-A0A934CC49-F1
#
_cell.length_a   1.000
_cell.length_b   1.000
_cell.length_c   1.000
_cell.angle_alpha   90.00
_cell.angle_beta   90.00
_cell.angle_gamma   90.00
#
_symmetry.space_group_name_H-M   'P 1'
#
loop_
_entity.id
_entity.type
_entity.pdbx_description
1 polymer ?
#
loop_
_entity_poly.entity_id
_entity_poly.type
_entity_poly.pdbx_seq_one_letter_code
_entity_poly.pdbx_strand_id
1 'polypeptide(L)'
;MTRSAHISRDSNDNAAAAIGKLVHLAMQRGLGAGRPVKIGTVRGIVIGYNISRDGNYPGTRYPLLVKTELGTAKFGLDEVMPA
;
A
#
# COMPACT_ATOMS: atom_id res chain seq x y z
N MET A 1 -23.95 -7.92 -31.36
CA MET A 1 -22.88 -8.00 -30.35
C MET A 1 -21.74 -7.09 -30.78
N THR A 2 -21.26 -6.20 -29.92
CA THR A 2 -19.90 -5.59 -29.86
C THR A 2 -20.00 -4.16 -29.36
N ARG A 3 -19.56 -3.92 -28.13
CA ARG A 3 -18.87 -2.71 -27.63
C ARG A 3 -18.73 -2.82 -26.11
N SER A 4 -17.63 -3.42 -25.64
CA SER A 4 -17.18 -3.24 -24.25
C SER A 4 -15.71 -3.62 -24.13
N ALA A 5 -14.82 -2.75 -24.59
CA ALA A 5 -13.37 -2.88 -24.39
C ALA A 5 -12.70 -1.55 -24.00
N HIS A 6 -13.42 -0.43 -24.04
CA HIS A 6 -12.84 0.90 -23.82
C HIS A 6 -12.91 1.40 -22.37
N ILE A 7 -13.63 0.72 -21.46
CA ILE A 7 -13.83 1.18 -20.08
C ILE A 7 -12.79 0.60 -19.09
N SER A 8 -12.16 -0.54 -19.43
CA SER A 8 -11.23 -1.23 -18.51
C SER A 8 -9.81 -0.66 -18.45
N ARG A 9 -9.33 0.01 -19.51
CA ARG A 9 -7.93 0.46 -19.58
C ARG A 9 -7.73 1.74 -18.75
N ASP A 10 -8.58 2.74 -18.95
CA ASP A 10 -8.57 4.01 -18.20
C ASP A 10 -8.69 3.81 -16.69
N SER A 11 -9.52 2.84 -16.27
CA SER A 11 -9.70 2.49 -14.86
C SER A 11 -8.45 1.88 -14.23
N ASN A 12 -7.65 1.17 -15.02
CA ASN A 12 -6.41 0.55 -14.56
C ASN A 12 -5.27 1.57 -14.45
N ASP A 13 -5.17 2.46 -15.43
CA ASP A 13 -4.18 3.54 -15.44
C ASP A 13 -4.41 4.52 -14.27
N ASN A 14 -5.68 4.80 -13.97
CA ASN A 14 -6.05 5.59 -12.79
C ASN A 14 -5.66 4.91 -11.47
N ALA A 15 -5.82 3.59 -11.38
CA ALA A 15 -5.44 2.84 -10.18
C ALA A 15 -3.92 2.81 -9.98
N ALA A 16 -3.14 2.58 -11.04
CA ALA A 16 -1.69 2.60 -11.00
C ALA A 16 -1.17 4.00 -10.58
N ALA A 17 -1.72 5.07 -11.15
CA ALA A 17 -1.38 6.43 -10.78
C ALA A 17 -1.70 6.73 -9.30
N ALA A 18 -2.83 6.24 -8.78
CA ALA A 18 -3.20 6.39 -7.38
C ALA A 18 -2.24 5.64 -6.44
N ILE A 19 -1.85 4.41 -6.78
CA ILE A 19 -0.85 3.63 -6.02
C ILE A 19 0.49 4.37 -6.00
N GLY A 20 0.95 4.87 -7.16
CA GLY A 20 2.20 5.64 -7.24
C GLY A 20 2.21 6.86 -6.33
N LYS A 21 1.10 7.62 -6.28
CA LYS A 21 0.94 8.76 -5.36
C LYS A 21 1.02 8.35 -3.89
N LEU A 22 0.36 7.23 -3.52
CA LEU A 22 0.38 6.73 -2.14
C LEU A 22 1.77 6.26 -1.72
N VAL A 23 2.49 5.56 -2.60
CA VAL A 23 3.88 5.13 -2.33
C VAL A 23 4.80 6.34 -2.18
N HIS A 24 4.65 7.34 -3.06
CA HIS A 24 5.43 8.58 -2.95
C HIS A 24 5.18 9.30 -1.62
N LEU A 25 3.91 9.41 -1.20
CA LEU A 25 3.55 10.00 0.08
C LEU A 25 4.08 9.20 1.28
N ALA A 26 4.06 7.87 1.21
CA ALA A 26 4.66 7.01 2.22
C ALA A 26 6.15 7.30 2.40
N MET A 27 6.90 7.40 1.29
CA MET A 27 8.32 7.72 1.31
C MET A 27 8.59 9.10 1.92
N GLN A 28 7.81 10.12 1.54
CA GLN A 28 7.92 11.47 2.12
C GLN A 28 7.67 11.49 3.64
N ARG A 29 6.78 10.62 4.14
CA ARG A 29 6.51 10.45 5.57
C ARG A 29 7.54 9.58 6.31
N GLY A 30 8.60 9.12 5.63
CA GLY A 30 9.63 8.26 6.23
C GLY A 30 9.24 6.78 6.37
N LEU A 31 8.14 6.36 5.75
CA LEU A 31 7.60 4.99 5.82
C LEU A 31 8.20 4.08 4.74
N GLY A 32 9.50 4.20 4.52
CA GLY A 32 10.24 3.41 3.53
C GLY A 32 10.44 1.95 3.92
N ALA A 33 10.64 1.05 2.96
CA ALA A 33 11.03 -0.34 3.26
C ALA A 33 12.31 -0.40 4.12
N GLY A 34 12.33 -1.32 5.08
CA GLY A 34 13.37 -1.44 6.10
C GLY A 34 13.26 -0.44 7.25
N ARG A 35 12.32 0.50 7.22
CA ARG A 35 12.17 1.50 8.29
C ARG A 35 11.38 0.95 9.48
N PRO A 36 11.84 1.19 10.72
CA PRO A 36 11.07 0.86 11.91
C PRO A 36 9.88 1.80 12.03
N VAL A 37 8.74 1.23 12.41
CA VAL A 37 7.47 1.96 12.55
C VAL A 37 6.70 1.49 13.79
N LYS A 38 5.67 2.24 14.13
CA LYS A 38 4.67 1.92 15.16
C LYS A 38 3.27 1.93 14.56
N ILE A 39 2.46 0.95 14.96
CA ILE A 39 1.01 0.89 14.75
C ILE A 39 0.36 0.92 16.13
N GLY A 40 -0.11 2.10 16.55
CA GLY A 40 -0.49 2.31 17.95
C GLY A 40 0.68 1.97 18.89
N THR A 41 0.52 0.94 19.72
CA THR A 41 1.55 0.45 20.65
C THR A 41 2.45 -0.66 20.06
N VAL A 42 2.08 -1.25 18.92
CA VAL A 42 2.79 -2.37 18.32
C VAL A 42 3.94 -1.86 17.46
N ARG A 43 5.14 -2.41 17.64
CA ARG A 43 6.31 -2.10 16.81
C ARG A 43 6.37 -2.99 15.58
N GLY A 44 6.89 -2.44 14.49
CA GLY A 44 7.08 -3.19 13.26
C GLY A 44 8.16 -2.61 12.36
N ILE A 45 8.33 -3.24 11.21
CA ILE A 45 9.23 -2.81 10.14
C ILE A 45 8.45 -2.83 8.84
N VAL A 46 8.50 -1.75 8.07
CA VAL A 46 7.95 -1.73 6.72
C VAL A 46 8.75 -2.70 5.86
N ILE A 47 8.10 -3.69 5.29
CA ILE A 47 8.75 -4.70 4.44
C ILE A 47 8.47 -4.48 2.94
N GLY A 48 7.57 -3.57 2.60
CA GLY A 48 7.30 -3.19 1.22
C GLY A 48 5.99 -2.44 1.04
N TYR A 49 5.55 -2.32 -0.21
CA TYR A 49 4.31 -1.67 -0.58
C TYR A 49 3.36 -2.63 -1.27
N ASN A 50 2.07 -2.49 -0.99
CA ASN A 50 1.05 -3.18 -1.75
C ASN A 50 0.78 -2.45 -3.06
N ILE A 51 1.41 -2.93 -4.14
CA ILE A 51 1.32 -2.33 -5.49
C ILE A 51 0.44 -3.13 -6.45
N SER A 52 -0.11 -4.25 -5.98
CA SER A 52 -0.96 -5.12 -6.78
C SER A 52 -2.41 -5.04 -6.30
N ARG A 53 -3.34 -5.15 -7.25
CA ARG A 53 -4.77 -5.37 -6.94
C ARG A 53 -5.08 -6.85 -6.72
N ASP A 54 -4.21 -7.72 -7.22
CA ASP A 54 -4.33 -9.17 -7.21
C ASP A 54 -3.28 -9.81 -6.27
N GLY A 55 -3.56 -11.02 -5.77
CA GLY A 55 -2.68 -11.80 -4.89
C GLY A 55 -3.18 -11.88 -3.44
N ASN A 56 -2.31 -12.31 -2.52
CA ASN A 56 -2.70 -12.58 -1.12
C ASN A 56 -3.13 -11.31 -0.34
N TYR A 57 -2.90 -10.12 -0.90
CA TYR A 57 -3.19 -8.85 -0.25
C TYR A 57 -3.95 -7.88 -1.18
N PRO A 58 -5.17 -8.19 -1.64
CA PRO A 58 -5.88 -7.41 -2.66
C PRO A 58 -6.35 -6.03 -2.18
N GLY A 59 -6.49 -5.07 -3.10
CA GLY A 59 -7.05 -3.73 -2.85
C GLY A 59 -6.03 -2.60 -2.59
N THR A 60 -6.44 -1.36 -2.87
CA THR A 60 -5.52 -0.20 -2.98
C THR A 60 -5.53 0.76 -1.78
N ARG A 61 -6.43 0.58 -0.81
CA ARG A 61 -6.59 1.50 0.34
C ARG A 61 -5.42 1.44 1.33
N TYR A 62 -4.75 0.29 1.42
CA TYR A 62 -3.72 0.02 2.41
C TYR A 62 -2.38 -0.25 1.70
N PRO A 63 -1.58 0.79 1.41
CA PRO A 63 -0.39 0.68 0.58
C PRO A 63 0.82 0.13 1.31
N LEU A 64 0.85 0.08 2.65
CA LEU A 64 2.01 -0.38 3.41
C LEU A 64 1.88 -1.86 3.75
N LEU A 65 2.98 -2.60 3.62
CA LEU A 65 3.12 -3.95 4.17
C LEU A 65 4.10 -3.89 5.33
N VAL A 66 3.64 -4.21 6.54
CA VAL A 66 4.45 -4.11 7.77
C VAL A 66 4.52 -5.47 8.45
N LYS A 67 5.73 -5.88 8.82
CA LYS A 67 5.98 -7.06 9.66
C LYS A 67 6.06 -6.63 11.11
N THR A 68 5.28 -7.29 11.96
CA THR A 68 5.23 -7.12 13.41
C THR A 68 5.47 -8.46 14.09
N GLU A 69 5.47 -8.47 15.43
CA GLU A 69 5.46 -9.70 16.22
C GLU A 69 4.18 -10.54 16.02
N LEU A 70 3.07 -9.90 15.61
CA LEU A 70 1.79 -10.56 15.34
C LEU A 70 1.69 -11.11 13.91
N GLY A 71 2.73 -10.92 13.10
CA GLY A 71 2.78 -11.30 11.70
C GLY A 71 2.82 -10.10 10.75
N THR A 72 2.51 -10.37 9.48
CA THR A 72 2.55 -9.38 8.40
C THR A 72 1.14 -8.92 8.05
N ALA A 73 0.92 -7.61 8.04
CA ALA A 73 -0.37 -7.03 7.69
C ALA A 73 -0.22 -5.77 6.83
N LYS A 74 -1.34 -5.37 6.23
CA LYS A 74 -1.45 -4.14 5.46
C LYS A 74 -1.94 -2.98 6.31
N PHE A 75 -1.40 -1.79 6.04
CA PHE A 75 -1.79 -0.57 6.74
C PHE A 75 -1.91 0.64 5.81
N GLY A 76 -2.74 1.58 6.24
CA GLY A 76 -2.92 2.90 5.68
C GLY A 76 -1.82 3.83 6.17
N LEU A 77 -1.62 4.94 5.44
CA LEU A 77 -0.57 5.90 5.77
C LEU A 77 -0.79 6.62 7.10
N ASP A 78 -2.03 6.66 7.59
CA ASP A 78 -2.40 7.32 8.85
C ASP A 78 -2.47 6.34 10.04
N GLU A 79 -2.36 5.04 9.77
CA GLU A 79 -2.34 3.98 10.79
C GLU A 79 -0.92 3.65 11.26
N VAL A 80 0.10 4.18 10.56
CA VAL A 80 1.51 3.87 10.77
C VAL A 80 2.30 5.15 10.99
N MET A 81 3.09 5.18 12.05
CA MET A 81 4.00 6.29 12.36
C MET A 81 5.45 5.82 12.30
N PRO A 82 6.41 6.65 11.83
CA PRO A 82 7.83 6.39 12.03
C PRO A 82 8.14 6.17 13.52
N ALA A 83 8.96 5.16 13.83
CA ALA A 83 9.23 4.75 15.21
C ALA A 83 10.04 5.75 16.02
#